data_AF-A0A839P4M5-F1
#
_entry.id   AF-A0A839P4M5-F1
#
_cell.length_a   1.000
_cell.length_b   1.000
_cell.length_c   1.000
_cell.angle_alpha   90.00
_cell.angle_beta   90.00
_cell.angle_gamma   90.00
#
_symmetry.space_group_name_H-M   'P 1'
#
loop_
_entity.id
_entity.type
_entity.pdbx_description
1 polymer ?
#
loop_
_entity_poly.entity_id
_entity_poly.type
_entity_poly.pdbx_seq_one_letter_code
_entity_poly.pdbx_strand_id
1 'polypeptide(L)'
;MEQGTPEHDRTARMIAENVCSAYMRQASGELHPQAEQTLLTRLVKAIRPEVPGGTPRDIIDAANEALDAWEQQSGGVRGPRVSVLDRADGSVGMEATGAS
;
A
#
# COMPACT_ATOMS: atom_id res chain seq x y z
N MET A 1 -25.47 -3.23 -15.18
CA MET A 1 -25.05 -1.85 -14.85
C MET A 1 -23.92 -1.95 -13.86
N GLU A 2 -22.74 -1.49 -14.25
CA GLU A 2 -21.46 -1.69 -13.57
C GLU A 2 -21.34 -0.70 -12.41
N GLN A 3 -21.92 -1.04 -11.26
CA GLN A 3 -21.78 -0.23 -10.03
C GLN A 3 -20.56 -0.65 -9.18
N GLY A 4 -19.87 -1.74 -9.53
CA GLY A 4 -18.67 -2.17 -8.82
C GLY A 4 -17.46 -1.22 -8.99
N THR A 5 -17.35 -0.53 -10.13
CA THR A 5 -16.18 0.30 -10.47
C THR A 5 -15.88 1.43 -9.48
N PRO A 6 -16.84 2.29 -9.05
CA PRO A 6 -16.56 3.37 -8.10
C PRO A 6 -16.33 2.90 -6.67
N GLU A 7 -17.03 1.85 -6.22
CA GLU A 7 -16.85 1.31 -4.87
C GLU A 7 -15.49 0.60 -4.74
N HIS A 8 -15.08 -0.16 -5.75
CA HIS A 8 -13.77 -0.80 -5.79
C HIS A 8 -12.62 0.22 -5.83
N ASP A 9 -12.76 1.30 -6.61
CA ASP A 9 -11.79 2.41 -6.62
C ASP A 9 -11.68 3.08 -5.26
N ARG A 10 -12.82 3.28 -4.56
CA ARG A 10 -12.84 3.85 -3.22
C ARG A 10 -12.14 2.96 -2.20
N THR A 11 -12.41 1.66 -2.22
CA THR A 11 -11.75 0.67 -1.36
C THR A 11 -10.25 0.60 -1.66
N ALA A 12 -9.85 0.57 -2.93
CA ALA A 12 -8.44 0.56 -3.31
C ALA A 12 -7.70 1.79 -2.78
N ARG A 13 -8.33 2.97 -2.91
CA ARG A 13 -7.80 4.22 -2.38
C ARG A 13 -7.66 4.20 -0.87
N MET A 14 -8.70 3.78 -0.16
CA MET A 14 -8.68 3.67 1.30
C MET A 14 -7.56 2.75 1.79
N ILE A 15 -7.40 1.58 1.18
CA ILE A 15 -6.31 0.65 1.54
C ILE A 15 -4.95 1.29 1.24
N ALA A 16 -4.77 1.91 0.08
CA ALA A 16 -3.52 2.58 -0.28
C ALA A 16 -3.16 3.71 0.71
N GLU A 17 -4.13 4.49 1.14
CA GLU A 17 -3.97 5.57 2.13
C GLU A 17 -3.53 4.99 3.49
N ASN A 18 -4.16 3.89 3.93
CA ASN A 18 -3.80 3.22 5.18
C ASN A 18 -2.42 2.56 5.12
N VAL A 19 -2.05 1.94 3.99
CA VAL A 19 -0.70 1.40 3.75
C VAL A 19 0.33 2.52 3.83
N CYS A 20 0.10 3.63 3.13
CA CYS A 20 1.02 4.77 3.11
C CYS A 20 1.19 5.39 4.51
N SER A 21 0.09 5.59 5.24
CA SER A 21 0.10 6.10 6.61
C SER A 21 0.84 5.17 7.58
N ALA A 22 0.56 3.87 7.52
CA ALA A 22 1.26 2.87 8.34
C ALA A 22 2.75 2.79 8.01
N TYR A 23 3.11 2.89 6.72
CA TYR A 23 4.49 2.90 6.26
C TYR A 23 5.23 4.11 6.82
N MET A 24 4.68 5.32 6.68
CA MET A 24 5.30 6.55 7.18
C MET A 24 5.46 6.54 8.71
N ARG A 25 4.45 6.05 9.43
CA ARG A 25 4.49 5.95 10.89
C ARG A 25 5.63 5.06 11.38
N GLN A 26 5.93 3.99 10.66
CA GLN A 26 7.01 3.05 11.00
C GLN A 26 8.37 3.48 10.44
N ALA A 27 8.43 4.01 9.22
CA ALA A 27 9.65 4.46 8.56
C ALA A 27 10.33 5.64 9.29
N SER A 28 9.66 6.27 10.27
CA SER A 28 10.20 7.32 11.15
C SER A 28 10.81 8.53 10.42
N GLY A 29 10.52 8.68 9.13
CA GLY A 29 11.03 9.73 8.27
C GLY A 29 9.89 10.51 7.64
N GLU A 30 9.97 11.83 7.69
CA GLU A 30 9.09 12.70 6.91
C GLU A 30 9.41 12.48 5.43
N LEU A 31 8.49 11.82 4.72
CA LEU A 31 8.57 11.76 3.27
C LEU A 31 8.23 13.13 2.69
N HIS A 32 9.00 13.56 1.71
CA HIS A 32 8.67 14.78 0.97
C HIS A 32 7.26 14.60 0.36
N PRO A 33 6.35 15.59 0.41
CA PRO A 33 4.94 15.41 0.01
C PRO A 33 4.78 14.93 -1.44
N GLN A 34 5.72 15.27 -2.32
CA GLN A 34 5.75 14.75 -3.70
C GLN A 34 6.05 13.24 -3.77
N ALA A 35 6.92 12.74 -2.88
CA ALA A 35 7.24 11.32 -2.78
C ALA A 35 6.06 10.53 -2.18
N GLU A 36 5.37 11.10 -1.19
CA GLU A 36 4.14 10.56 -0.62
C GLU A 36 3.05 10.40 -1.69
N GLN A 37 2.75 11.47 -2.46
CA GLN A 37 1.75 11.41 -3.53
C GLN A 37 2.12 10.40 -4.62
N THR A 38 3.40 10.28 -4.95
CA THR A 38 3.90 9.30 -5.90
C THR A 38 3.69 7.88 -5.39
N LEU A 39 4.03 7.62 -4.12
CA LEU A 39 3.82 6.32 -3.50
C LEU A 39 2.34 5.96 -3.44
N LEU A 40 1.48 6.89 -3.00
CA LEU A 40 0.04 6.69 -2.93
C LEU A 40 -0.55 6.34 -4.30
N THR A 41 -0.16 7.07 -5.34
CA THR A 41 -0.62 6.81 -6.72
C THR A 41 -0.23 5.41 -7.18
N ARG A 42 0.98 4.94 -6.84
CA ARG A 42 1.45 3.60 -7.20
C ARG A 42 0.70 2.51 -6.45
N LEU A 43 0.49 2.71 -5.15
CA LEU A 43 -0.29 1.78 -4.32
C LEU A 43 -1.72 1.62 -4.85
N VAL A 44 -2.42 2.73 -5.15
CA VAL A 44 -3.77 2.67 -5.72
C VAL A 44 -3.78 1.89 -7.03
N LYS A 45 -2.82 2.16 -7.93
CA LYS A 45 -2.73 1.45 -9.21
C LYS A 45 -2.49 -0.05 -9.06
N ALA A 46 -1.70 -0.47 -8.08
CA ALA A 46 -1.40 -1.87 -7.80
C ALA A 46 -2.56 -2.60 -7.11
N ILE A 47 -3.24 -1.93 -6.18
CA ILE A 47 -4.33 -2.52 -5.38
C ILE A 47 -5.64 -2.59 -6.17
N ARG A 48 -5.93 -1.60 -7.02
CA ARG A 48 -7.19 -1.50 -7.79
C ARG A 48 -7.60 -2.78 -8.52
N PRO A 49 -6.74 -3.49 -9.27
CA PRO A 49 -7.11 -4.75 -9.92
C PRO A 49 -7.44 -5.88 -8.94
N GLU A 50 -6.88 -5.86 -7.73
CA GLU A 50 -7.03 -6.92 -6.73
C GLU A 50 -8.28 -6.75 -5.85
N VAL A 51 -8.89 -5.57 -5.80
CA VAL A 51 -10.12 -5.32 -5.00
C VAL A 51 -11.34 -6.18 -5.41
N PRO A 52 -11.73 -6.28 -6.69
CA PRO A 52 -12.97 -6.97 -7.09
C PRO A 52 -12.97 -8.49 -6.90
N GLY A 53 -11.81 -9.12 -6.69
CA GLY A 53 -11.73 -10.58 -6.61
C GLY A 53 -10.47 -11.16 -5.97
N GLY A 54 -9.48 -10.34 -5.64
CA GLY A 54 -8.27 -10.75 -4.95
C GLY A 54 -8.54 -11.09 -3.48
N THR A 55 -7.72 -12.01 -2.97
CA THR A 55 -7.65 -12.30 -1.55
C THR A 55 -6.91 -11.17 -0.84
N PRO A 56 -7.03 -11.06 0.50
CA PRO A 56 -6.22 -10.10 1.27
C PRO A 56 -4.72 -10.25 0.98
N ARG A 57 -4.27 -11.47 0.70
CA ARG A 57 -2.87 -11.75 0.38
C ARG A 57 -2.43 -11.18 -0.97
N ASP A 58 -3.28 -11.22 -1.99
CA ASP A 58 -2.97 -10.64 -3.30
C ASP A 58 -2.82 -9.10 -3.20
N ILE A 59 -3.68 -8.47 -2.40
CA ILE A 59 -3.58 -7.02 -2.14
C ILE A 59 -2.30 -6.69 -1.36
N ILE A 60 -1.93 -7.52 -0.37
CA ILE A 60 -0.68 -7.37 0.38
C ILE A 60 0.53 -7.49 -0.55
N ASP A 61 0.52 -8.48 -1.45
CA ASP A 61 1.60 -8.71 -2.42
C ASP A 61 1.74 -7.51 -3.35
N ALA A 62 0.65 -7.04 -3.96
CA ALA A 62 0.64 -5.88 -4.85
C ALA A 62 1.09 -4.59 -4.14
N ALA A 63 0.70 -4.40 -2.87
CA ALA A 63 1.14 -3.26 -2.07
C ALA A 63 2.66 -3.33 -1.77
N ASN A 64 3.17 -4.50 -1.41
CA ASN A 64 4.59 -4.71 -1.14
C ASN A 64 5.46 -4.58 -2.40
N GLU A 65 4.98 -5.05 -3.56
CA GLU A 65 5.65 -4.83 -4.85
C GLU A 65 5.72 -3.34 -5.21
N ALA A 66 4.64 -2.59 -4.99
CA ALA A 66 4.63 -1.15 -5.23
C ALA A 66 5.59 -0.39 -4.30
N LEU A 67 5.70 -0.81 -3.03
CA LEU A 67 6.67 -0.28 -2.07
C LEU A 67 8.11 -0.58 -2.54
N ASP A 68 8.41 -1.83 -2.90
CA ASP A 68 9.74 -2.23 -3.37
C ASP A 68 10.16 -1.45 -4.63
N ALA A 69 9.26 -1.35 -5.61
CA ALA A 69 9.52 -0.60 -6.83
C ALA A 69 9.73 0.90 -6.58
N TRP A 70 9.09 1.46 -5.55
CA TRP A 70 9.29 2.85 -5.13
C TRP A 70 10.62 3.03 -4.39
N GLU A 71 10.99 2.14 -3.48
CA GLU A 71 12.25 2.21 -2.74
C GLU A 71 13.46 2.00 -3.65
N GLN A 72 13.38 1.09 -4.63
CA GLN A 72 14.42 0.91 -5.64
C GLN A 72 14.65 2.19 -6.45
N GLN A 73 13.63 3.03 -6.63
CA GLN A 73 13.75 4.33 -7.29
C GLN A 73 14.20 5.45 -6.35
N SER A 74 13.87 5.38 -5.06
CA SER A 74 14.23 6.38 -4.04
C SER A 74 15.63 6.19 -3.44
N GLY A 75 16.41 5.20 -3.88
CA GLY A 75 17.79 5.00 -3.42
C GLY A 75 18.02 3.81 -2.47
N GLY A 76 17.09 2.86 -2.42
CA GLY A 76 17.33 1.53 -1.85
C GLY A 76 17.16 1.39 -0.34
N VAL A 77 16.55 2.38 0.34
CA VAL A 77 16.18 2.22 1.75
C VAL A 77 14.99 1.26 1.81
N ARG A 78 15.22 0.05 2.32
CA ARG A 78 14.14 -0.88 2.66
C ARG A 78 13.46 -0.42 3.95
N GLY A 79 12.21 -0.02 3.80
CA GLY A 79 11.29 0.26 4.87
C GLY A 79 10.43 -0.95 5.23
N PRO A 80 9.44 -0.72 6.11
CA PRO A 80 8.53 -1.77 6.56
C PRO A 80 7.71 -2.36 5.41
N ARG A 81 7.23 -3.59 5.61
CA ARG A 81 6.37 -4.31 4.66
C ARG A 81 5.01 -4.59 5.28
N VAL A 82 3.99 -4.64 4.44
CA VAL A 82 2.65 -5.04 4.85
C VAL A 82 2.67 -6.52 5.19
N SER A 83 2.28 -6.86 6.42
CA SER A 83 2.20 -8.24 6.91
C SER A 83 0.75 -8.69 7.05
N VAL A 84 -0.15 -7.78 7.43
CA VAL A 84 -1.58 -8.05 7.55
C VAL A 84 -2.40 -6.90 6.96
N LEU A 85 -3.50 -7.27 6.31
CA LEU A 85 -4.49 -6.36 5.76
C LEU A 85 -5.87 -6.90 6.10
N ASP A 86 -6.69 -6.05 6.72
CA ASP A 86 -8.13 -6.28 6.83
C ASP A 86 -8.86 -5.50 5.74
N ARG A 87 -9.57 -6.21 4.85
CA ARG A 87 -10.29 -5.56 3.73
C ARG A 87 -11.61 -4.90 4.15
N ALA A 88 -12.16 -5.30 5.29
CA ALA A 88 -13.48 -4.84 5.74
C ALA A 88 -13.38 -3.46 6.41
N ASP A 89 -12.35 -3.27 7.21
CA ASP A 89 -12.03 -2.01 7.89
C ASP A 89 -10.94 -1.20 7.16
N GLY A 90 -10.14 -1.86 6.31
CA GLY A 90 -8.98 -1.25 5.65
C GLY A 90 -7.74 -1.19 6.55
N SER A 91 -7.77 -1.80 7.73
CA SER A 91 -6.67 -1.83 8.68
C SER A 91 -5.44 -2.52 8.10
N VAL A 92 -4.27 -1.88 8.25
CA VAL A 92 -2.99 -2.37 7.73
C VAL A 92 -2.00 -2.53 8.87
N GLY A 93 -1.44 -3.72 9.01
CA GLY A 93 -0.30 -3.99 9.89
C GLY A 93 1.00 -4.06 9.09
N MET A 94 1.99 -3.30 9.56
CA MET A 94 3.33 -3.25 9.00
C MET A 94 4.29 -4.02 9.91
N GLU A 95 5.15 -4.83 9.31
CA GLU A 95 6.31 -5.39 9.99
C GLU A 95 7.58 -4.69 9.52
N ALA A 96 8.38 -4.24 10.49
CA ALA A 96 9.69 -3.68 10.22
C ALA A 96 10.56 -4.80 9.65
N THR A 97 11.33 -4.50 8.60
CA THR A 97 12.38 -5.41 8.11
C THR A 97 13.56 -5.34 9.09
N GLY A 98 13.36 -5.85 10.30
CA GLY A 98 14.41 -6.01 11.30
C GLY A 98 15.32 -7.15 10.87
N ALA A 99 16.60 -6.85 10.69
CA ALA A 99 17.66 -7.82 10.48
C ALA A 99 17.56 -8.98 11.49
N SER A 100 17.58 -10.21 10.99
CA SER A 100 18.05 -11.38 11.74
C SER A 100 19.47 -11.68 11.31
#